data_AF-A0A840R5Q0-F1
#
_entry.id   AF-A0A840R5Q0-F1
#
_cell.length_a   1.000
_cell.length_b   1.000
_cell.length_c   1.000
_cell.angle_alpha   90.00
_cell.angle_beta   90.00
_cell.angle_gamma   90.00
#
_symmetry.space_group_name_H-M   'P 1'
#
loop_
_entity.id
_entity.type
_entity.pdbx_description
1 polymer ?
#
loop_
_entity_poly.entity_id
_entity_poly.type
_entity_poly.pdbx_seq_one_letter_code
_entity_poly.pdbx_strand_id
1 'polypeptide(L)' 'MENEHNKLNPEDQAKVDAFLKQGYNETDRKPYRPLKLLGILLVIVSFITVGSLMLARMSGVH' A
#
# COMPACT_ATOMS: atom_id res chain seq x y z
N MET A 1 5.19 27.17 -1.16
CA MET A 1 4.78 27.97 0.01
C MET A 1 5.06 27.11 1.23
N GLU A 2 6.16 27.37 1.95
CA GLU A 2 6.37 26.72 3.25
C GLU A 2 5.29 27.25 4.21
N ASN A 3 4.52 26.35 4.80
CA ASN A 3 3.35 26.70 5.58
C ASN A 3 3.83 27.03 7.01
N GLU A 4 4.31 28.25 7.24
CA GLU A 4 4.90 28.66 8.53
C GLU A 4 3.94 28.49 9.71
N HIS A 5 2.63 28.54 9.47
CA HIS A 5 1.59 28.32 10.47
C HIS A 5 1.48 26.86 10.97
N ASN A 6 2.12 25.91 10.30
CA ASN A 6 2.03 24.48 10.62
C ASN A 6 3.35 23.92 11.21
N LYS A 7 4.30 24.80 11.55
CA LYS A 7 5.60 24.43 12.11
C LYS A 7 5.49 24.41 13.63
N LEU A 8 5.73 23.24 14.22
CA LEU A 8 5.75 23.11 15.68
C LEU A 8 6.92 23.91 16.25
N ASN A 9 6.72 24.45 17.46
CA ASN A 9 7.82 24.99 18.23
C ASN A 9 8.87 23.89 18.46
N PRO A 10 10.17 24.22 18.59
CA PRO A 10 11.22 23.22 18.74
C PRO A 10 11.01 22.23 19.89
N GLU A 11 10.44 22.71 21.01
CA GLU A 11 10.10 21.87 22.16
C GLU A 11 9.00 20.83 21.82
N ASP A 12 7.96 21.27 21.10
CA ASP A 12 6.86 20.39 20.72
C ASP A 12 7.28 19.40 19.64
N GLN A 13 8.13 19.82 18.71
CA GLN A 13 8.74 18.93 17.73
C GLN A 13 9.56 17.83 18.41
N ALA A 14 10.34 18.16 19.45
CA ALA A 14 11.13 17.18 20.18
C ALA A 14 10.25 16.13 20.90
N LYS A 15 9.10 16.54 21.44
CA LYS A 15 8.11 15.61 22.04
C LYS A 15 7.54 14.67 20.98
N VAL A 16 7.20 15.18 19.80
CA VAL A 16 6.69 14.38 18.68
C VAL A 16 7.75 13.39 18.19
N ASP A 17 8.99 13.85 18.01
CA ASP A 17 10.08 12.99 17.54
C ASP A 17 10.39 11.87 18.53
N ALA A 18 10.35 12.17 19.84
CA ALA A 18 10.51 11.16 20.89
C ALA A 18 9.36 10.14 20.85
N PHE A 19 8.12 10.60 20.70
CA PHE A 19 6.95 9.73 20.60
C PHE A 19 6.98 8.83 19.36
N LEU A 20 7.37 9.36 18.19
CA LEU A 20 7.46 8.59 16.94
C LEU A 20 8.53 7.49 16.99
N LYS A 21 9.56 7.64 17.83
CA LYS A 21 10.63 6.65 18.04
C LYS A 21 10.31 5.63 19.14
N GLN A 22 9.17 5.74 19.83
CA GLN A 22 8.82 4.81 20.90
C GLN A 22 8.19 3.52 20.37
N GLY A 23 8.73 2.37 20.80
CA GLY A 23 8.07 1.06 20.76
C GLY A 23 7.49 0.70 19.39
N TYR A 24 6.16 0.65 19.30
CA TYR A 24 5.41 0.27 18.09
C TYR A 24 5.30 1.39 17.05
N ASN A 25 5.70 2.63 17.36
CA ASN A 25 5.65 3.76 16.43
C ASN A 25 6.85 3.75 15.46
N GLU A 26 7.97 3.16 15.89
CA GLU A 26 9.13 2.93 15.03
C GLU A 26 8.91 1.63 14.26
N THR A 27 8.38 1.77 13.05
CA THR A 27 8.11 0.65 12.15
C THR A 27 8.98 0.75 10.91
N ASP A 28 9.59 -0.37 10.52
CA ASP A 28 10.26 -0.50 9.22
C ASP A 28 9.23 -0.35 8.10
N ARG A 29 9.07 0.88 7.63
CA ARG A 29 8.18 1.20 6.51
C ARG A 29 8.83 0.70 5.24
N LYS A 30 8.46 -0.51 4.82
CA LYS A 30 8.81 -0.99 3.49
C LYS A 30 8.35 0.06 2.46
N PRO A 31 9.21 0.45 1.51
CA PRO A 31 8.85 1.45 0.53
C PRO A 31 7.63 0.96 -0.25
N TYR A 32 6.64 1.84 -0.41
CA TYR A 32 5.45 1.55 -1.18
C TYR A 32 5.83 1.35 -2.67
N ARG A 33 5.52 0.17 -3.22
CA ARG A 33 5.87 -0.23 -4.60
C ARG A 33 4.58 -0.39 -5.42
N PRO A 34 3.94 0.69 -5.90
CA PRO A 34 2.61 0.66 -6.51
C PRO A 34 2.54 -0.27 -7.73
N LEU A 35 3.56 -0.23 -8.60
CA LEU A 35 3.61 -1.08 -9.80
C LEU A 35 3.68 -2.57 -9.46
N LYS A 36 4.35 -2.94 -8.37
CA LYS A 36 4.41 -4.33 -7.90
C LYS A 36 3.02 -4.81 -7.48
N LEU A 37 2.30 -3.98 -6.71
CA LEU A 37 0.94 -4.29 -6.25
C LEU A 37 -0.03 -4.42 -7.43
N LEU A 38 0.06 -3.49 -8.38
CA LEU A 38 -0.74 -3.53 -9.60
C LEU A 38 -0.45 -4.80 -10.43
N GLY A 39 0.83 -5.18 -10.58
CA GLY A 39 1.21 -6.41 -11.27
C GLY A 39 0.62 -7.66 -10.63
N ILE A 40 0.67 -7.77 -9.30
CA ILE A 40 0.05 -8.89 -8.56
C ILE A 40 -1.46 -8.93 -8.80
N LEU A 41 -2.13 -7.77 -8.74
CA LEU A 41 -3.56 -7.67 -8.99
C LEU A 41 -3.91 -8.16 -10.40
N LEU A 42 -3.19 -7.69 -11.43
CA LEU A 42 -3.42 -8.10 -12.81
C LEU A 42 -3.24 -9.61 -12.98
N VAL A 43 -2.19 -10.19 -12.40
CA VAL A 43 -1.94 -11.64 -12.47
C VAL A 43 -3.13 -12.44 -11.90
N ILE A 44 -3.61 -12.05 -10.72
CA ILE A 44 -4.73 -12.77 -10.07
C ILE A 44 -6.01 -12.64 -10.90
N VAL A 45 -6.35 -11.43 -11.33
CA VAL A 45 -7.57 -11.20 -12.12
C VAL A 45 -7.50 -11.94 -13.44
N SER A 46 -6.38 -11.83 -14.17
CA SER A 46 -6.19 -12.54 -15.44
C SER A 46 -6.25 -14.06 -15.26
N PHE A 47 -5.66 -14.60 -14.20
CA PHE A 47 -5.73 -16.04 -13.92
C PHE A 47 -7.17 -16.51 -13.71
N ILE A 48 -7.96 -15.78 -12.92
CA ILE A 48 -9.38 -16.08 -12.71
C ILE A 48 -10.15 -15.97 -14.02
N THR A 49 -9.94 -14.89 -14.80
CA THR A 49 -10.61 -14.71 -16.09
C THR A 49 -10.33 -15.86 -17.04
N VAL A 50 -9.06 -16.24 -17.21
CA VAL A 50 -8.67 -17.35 -18.09
C VAL A 50 -9.26 -18.66 -17.58
N GLY A 51 -9.18 -18.93 -16.27
CA GLY A 51 -9.76 -20.12 -15.65
C GLY A 51 -11.26 -20.24 -15.90
N SER A 52 -12.01 -19.16 -15.67
CA SER A 52 -13.46 -19.13 -15.92
C SER A 52 -13.80 -19.36 -17.39
N LEU A 53 -13.05 -18.76 -18.32
CA LEU A 53 -13.24 -18.97 -19.76
C LEU A 53 -12.91 -20.41 -20.19
N MET A 54 -11.89 -21.04 -19.61
CA MET A 54 -11.57 -22.44 -19.88
C MET A 54 -12.69 -23.36 -19.39
N LEU A 55 -13.17 -23.14 -18.16
CA LEU A 55 -14.28 -23.91 -17.60
C LEU A 55 -15.56 -23.76 -18.44
N ALA A 56 -15.90 -22.53 -18.87
CA ALA A 56 -17.06 -22.27 -19.73
C ALA A 56 -16.96 -23.00 -21.09
N ARG A 57 -15.77 -23.02 -21.70
CA ARG A 57 -15.52 -23.78 -22.94
C ARG A 57 -15.67 -25.29 -22.73
N MET A 58 -15.20 -25.80 -21.60
CA MET A 58 -15.27 -27.24 -21.29
C MET A 58 -16.68 -27.69 -20.88
N SER A 59 -17.49 -26.81 -20.29
CA SER A 59 -18.87 -27.14 -19.88
C SER A 59 -19.88 -27.09 -21.04
N GLY A 60 -19.45 -26.71 -22.24
CA GLY A 60 -20.34 -26.60 -23.40
C GLY A 60 -21.37 -25.47 -23.29
N VAL A 61 -21.18 -24.56 -22.33
CA VAL A 61 -22.02 -23.38 -22.16
C VAL A 61 -21.54 -22.34 -23.17
N HIS A 62 -22.32 -22.14 -24.23
CA HIS A 62 -22.17 -21.09 -25.23
C HIS A 62 -23.36 -20.14 -25.15
#